data_AF-A0A2G6E050-F1
#
_entry.id   AF-A0A2G6E050-F1
#
_cell.length_a   1.000
_cell.length_b   1.000
_cell.length_c   1.000
_cell.angle_alpha   90.00
_cell.angle_beta   90.00
_cell.angle_gamma   90.00
#
_symmetry.space_group_name_H-M   'P 1'
#
loop_
_entity.id
_entity.type
_entity.pdbx_description
1 polymer ?
#
loop_
_entity_poly.entity_id
_entity_poly.type
_entity_poly.pdbx_seq_one_letter_code
_entity_poly.pdbx_strand_id
1 'polypeptide(L)'
;RAKLHRFEFKLLVNQVRPGDDPGLGKKISRVCNRHFYSRFRFIGNIRYDEKVRDAIQLRQNFVSTYARSGAAHDLGRVAGNILADADFWV
;
A
#
# COMPACT_ATOMS: atom_id res chain seq x y z
N ARG A 1 12.48 26.75 6.54
CA ARG A 1 11.84 26.21 5.31
C ARG A 1 11.99 24.69 5.34
N ALA A 2 10.89 23.92 5.39
CA ALA A 2 10.93 22.48 5.68
C ALA A 2 11.56 21.66 4.51
N LYS A 3 12.43 20.69 4.84
CA LYS A 3 13.22 19.85 3.91
C LYS A 3 12.40 18.79 3.16
N LEU A 4 11.11 19.04 2.91
CA LEU A 4 10.15 18.04 2.44
C LEU A 4 10.55 17.39 1.10
N HIS A 5 11.25 18.13 0.23
CA HIS A 5 11.73 17.63 -1.07
C HIS A 5 12.72 16.47 -1.01
N ARG A 6 13.30 16.20 0.17
CA ARG A 6 14.24 15.10 0.37
C ARG A 6 13.54 13.76 0.61
N PHE A 7 12.21 13.77 0.80
CA PHE A 7 11.45 12.55 1.08
C PHE A 7 10.76 12.05 -0.18
N GLU A 8 10.85 10.74 -0.39
CA GLU A 8 9.98 9.99 -1.28
C GLU A 8 8.96 9.22 -0.43
N PHE A 9 7.68 9.48 -0.67
CA PHE A 9 6.57 8.85 0.02
C PHE A 9 6.02 7.72 -0.83
N LYS A 10 5.97 6.51 -0.26
CA LYS A 10 5.29 5.37 -0.87
C LYS A 10 3.83 5.34 -0.38
N LEU A 11 2.88 5.24 -1.30
CA LEU A 11 1.44 5.28 -1.06
C LEU A 11 0.82 3.93 -1.40
N LEU A 12 0.04 3.37 -0.48
CA LEU A 12 -0.85 2.25 -0.73
C LEU A 12 -2.28 2.63 -0.35
N VAL A 13 -3.27 2.01 -0.99
CA VAL A 13 -4.69 2.16 -0.61
C VAL A 13 -5.16 0.86 -0.01
N ASN A 14 -5.71 0.93 1.20
CA ASN A 14 -6.25 -0.21 1.93
C ASN A 14 -7.78 -0.28 1.80
N GLN A 15 -8.35 -1.44 2.11
CA GLN A 15 -9.80 -1.68 2.16
C GLN A 15 -10.52 -1.48 0.82
N VAL A 16 -9.84 -1.76 -0.31
CA VAL A 16 -10.44 -1.61 -1.65
C VAL A 16 -11.52 -2.66 -1.88
N ARG A 17 -12.73 -2.23 -2.23
CA ARG A 17 -13.91 -3.08 -2.42
C ARG A 17 -14.22 -3.30 -3.90
N PRO A 18 -14.98 -4.36 -4.24
CA PRO A 18 -15.58 -4.46 -5.57
C PRO A 18 -16.42 -3.23 -5.88
N GLY A 19 -16.19 -2.61 -7.04
CA GLY A 19 -16.85 -1.37 -7.46
C GLY A 19 -16.07 -0.09 -7.14
N ASP A 20 -15.06 -0.13 -6.27
CA ASP A 20 -14.15 1.00 -6.09
C ASP A 20 -13.28 1.19 -7.34
N ASP A 21 -12.83 2.44 -7.56
CA ASP A 21 -11.87 2.74 -8.62
C ASP A 21 -10.47 2.16 -8.28
N PRO A 22 -9.99 1.13 -9.01
CA PRO A 22 -8.68 0.54 -8.75
C PRO A 22 -7.54 1.54 -9.03
N GLY A 23 -7.80 2.62 -9.77
CA GLY A 23 -6.89 3.70 -10.08
C GLY A 23 -6.83 4.83 -9.04
N LEU A 24 -7.62 4.78 -7.97
CA LEU A 24 -7.69 5.85 -6.96
C LEU A 24 -6.31 6.23 -6.41
N GLY A 25 -5.49 5.24 -6.05
CA GLY A 25 -4.13 5.49 -5.54
C GLY A 25 -3.22 6.22 -6.54
N LYS A 26 -3.36 5.93 -7.84
CA LYS A 26 -2.63 6.64 -8.91
C LYS A 26 -3.11 8.08 -9.08
N LYS A 27 -4.42 8.32 -8.93
CA LYS A 27 -5.01 9.67 -8.97
C LYS A 27 -4.52 10.50 -7.78
N ILE A 28 -4.53 9.94 -6.57
CA ILE A 28 -4.00 10.58 -5.36
C ILE A 28 -2.52 10.90 -5.56
N SER A 29 -1.69 9.95 -5.98
CA SER A 29 -0.26 10.20 -6.19
C SER A 29 -0.02 11.30 -7.22
N ARG A 30 -0.83 11.38 -8.29
CA ARG A 30 -0.71 12.45 -9.29
C ARG A 30 -0.98 13.84 -8.71
N VAL A 31 -2.03 13.98 -7.90
CA VAL A 31 -2.34 15.23 -7.21
C VAL A 31 -1.22 15.58 -6.23
N CYS A 32 -0.75 14.59 -5.46
CA CYS A 32 0.34 14.80 -4.51
C CYS A 32 1.62 15.28 -5.19
N ASN A 33 2.06 14.64 -6.28
CA ASN A 33 3.26 15.08 -7.02
C ASN A 33 3.11 16.46 -7.68
N ARG A 34 1.87 16.91 -7.94
CA ARG A 34 1.61 18.24 -8.52
C ARG A 34 1.72 19.35 -7.47
N HIS A 35 1.27 19.07 -6.25
CA HIS A 35 1.09 20.11 -5.23
C HIS A 35 2.08 20.03 -4.07
N PHE A 36 2.63 18.86 -3.78
CA PHE A 36 3.69 18.70 -2.80
C PHE A 36 5.05 18.73 -3.49
N TYR A 37 5.99 19.44 -2.89
CA TYR A 37 7.39 19.48 -3.34
C TYR A 37 8.15 18.19 -3.03
N SER A 38 7.48 17.03 -2.97
CA SER A 38 8.00 15.73 -2.59
C SER A 38 7.49 14.68 -3.56
N ARG A 39 8.26 13.60 -3.77
CA ARG A 39 7.89 12.52 -4.68
C ARG A 39 6.91 11.57 -3.99
N PHE A 40 5.79 11.29 -4.63
CA PHE A 40 4.82 10.29 -4.18
C PHE A 40 4.74 9.14 -5.18
N ARG A 41 4.97 7.92 -4.70
CA ARG A 41 4.92 6.71 -5.53
C ARG A 41 3.81 5.80 -5.03
N PHE A 42 2.84 5.51 -5.89
CA PHE A 42 1.84 4.51 -5.59
C PHE A 42 2.43 3.09 -5.73
N ILE A 43 2.35 2.29 -4.66
CA ILE A 43 2.95 0.95 -4.57
C ILE A 43 1.92 -0.19 -4.57
N GLY A 44 0.62 0.10 -4.42
CA GLY A 44 -0.43 -0.90 -4.62
C GLY A 44 -1.68 -0.71 -3.79
N ASN A 45 -2.62 -1.63 -4.01
CA ASN A 45 -3.89 -1.71 -3.29
C ASN A 45 -3.90 -2.99 -2.44
N ILE A 46 -4.55 -2.90 -1.27
CA ILE A 46 -4.95 -4.04 -0.45
C ILE A 46 -6.48 -4.11 -0.48
N ARG A 47 -7.03 -5.23 -0.93
CA ARG A 47 -8.49 -5.42 -0.96
C ARG A 47 -9.09 -5.50 0.45
N TYR A 48 -10.37 -5.16 0.55
CA TYR A 48 -11.18 -5.51 1.72
C TYR A 48 -11.20 -7.04 1.90
N ASP A 49 -10.91 -7.50 3.11
CA ASP A 49 -10.89 -8.92 3.43
C ASP A 49 -11.34 -9.12 4.89
N GLU A 50 -12.38 -9.94 5.09
CA GLU A 50 -12.91 -10.22 6.42
C GLU A 50 -11.90 -10.94 7.31
N LYS A 51 -10.94 -11.66 6.73
CA LYS A 51 -9.90 -12.38 7.48
C LYS A 51 -8.98 -11.44 8.26
N VAL A 52 -8.86 -10.19 7.82
CA VAL A 52 -8.15 -9.15 8.59
C VAL A 52 -8.91 -8.85 9.89
N ARG A 53 -10.24 -8.71 9.82
CA ARG A 53 -11.10 -8.49 10.99
C ARG A 53 -11.05 -9.69 11.94
N ASP A 54 -11.19 -10.90 11.40
CA ASP A 54 -11.16 -12.14 12.19
C ASP A 54 -9.82 -12.26 12.95
N ALA A 55 -8.70 -11.96 12.29
CA ALA A 55 -7.37 -12.00 12.92
C ALA A 55 -7.20 -10.96 14.04
N ILE A 56 -7.75 -9.75 13.86
CA ILE A 56 -7.74 -8.71 14.88
C ILE A 56 -8.50 -9.17 16.13
N GLN A 57 -9.68 -9.79 15.96
CA GLN A 57 -10.45 -10.33 17.09
C GLN A 57 -9.69 -11.42 17.84
N LEU A 58 -8.95 -12.26 17.11
CA LEU A 58 -8.09 -13.31 17.68
C LEU A 58 -6.77 -12.76 18.25
N ARG A 59 -6.47 -11.46 18.09
CA ARG A 59 -5.18 -10.82 18.43
C ARG A 59 -3.99 -11.50 17.76
N GLN A 60 -4.17 -11.92 16.52
CA GLN A 60 -3.15 -12.56 15.71
C GLN A 60 -2.83 -11.76 14.44
N ASN A 61 -1.66 -12.00 13.86
CA ASN A 61 -1.28 -11.40 12.58
C ASN A 61 -2.00 -12.12 11.43
N PHE A 62 -2.81 -11.39 10.66
CA PHE A 62 -3.61 -11.96 9.56
C PHE A 62 -2.76 -12.58 8.44
N VAL A 63 -1.53 -12.11 8.23
CA VAL A 63 -0.62 -12.64 7.22
C VAL A 63 -0.16 -14.05 7.59
N SER A 64 0.16 -14.29 8.86
CA SER A 64 0.53 -15.63 9.33
C SER A 64 -0.69 -16.54 9.53
N THR A 65 -1.78 -16.01 10.11
CA THR A 65 -2.97 -16.80 10.43
C THR A 65 -3.78 -17.16 9.18
N TYR A 66 -3.83 -16.25 8.20
CA TYR A 66 -4.59 -16.40 6.96
C TYR A 66 -3.72 -16.11 5.74
N ALA A 67 -2.60 -16.82 5.60
CA ALA A 67 -1.61 -16.62 4.54
C ALA A 67 -2.15 -16.71 3.10
N ARG A 68 -3.27 -17.43 2.89
CA ARG A 68 -3.94 -17.56 1.58
C ARG A 68 -5.07 -16.56 1.36
N SER A 69 -5.31 -15.65 2.31
CA SER A 69 -6.32 -14.60 2.17
C SER A 69 -5.94 -13.61 1.07
N GLY A 70 -6.94 -12.95 0.49
CA GLY A 70 -6.70 -12.01 -0.61
C GLY A 70 -5.91 -10.79 -0.14
N ALA A 71 -6.16 -10.30 1.08
CA ALA A 71 -5.38 -9.23 1.67
C ALA A 71 -3.91 -9.65 1.93
N ALA A 72 -3.66 -10.89 2.36
CA ALA A 72 -2.29 -11.37 2.58
C ALA A 72 -1.50 -11.45 1.26
N HIS A 73 -2.14 -11.94 0.20
CA HIS A 73 -1.53 -11.97 -1.13
C HIS A 73 -1.26 -10.56 -1.69
N ASP A 74 -2.22 -9.64 -1.54
CA ASP A 74 -2.05 -8.24 -1.96
C ASP A 74 -0.90 -7.57 -1.19
N LEU A 75 -0.80 -7.80 0.12
CA LEU A 75 0.30 -7.28 0.94
C LEU A 75 1.65 -7.87 0.52
N GLY A 76 1.72 -9.16 0.20
CA GLY A 76 2.93 -9.79 -0.34
C GLY A 76 3.40 -9.14 -1.63
N ARG A 77 2.48 -8.81 -2.54
CA ARG A 77 2.79 -8.07 -3.77
C ARG A 77 3.29 -6.64 -3.48
N VAL A 78 2.66 -5.95 -2.53
CA VAL A 78 3.10 -4.61 -2.09
C VAL A 78 4.51 -4.67 -1.48
N ALA A 79 4.80 -5.69 -0.67
CA ALA A 79 6.13 -5.92 -0.12
C ALA A 79 7.18 -6.16 -1.23
N GLY A 80 6.84 -6.96 -2.24
CA GLY A 80 7.68 -7.14 -3.43
C GLY A 80 8.00 -5.83 -4.14
N ASN A 81 7.01 -4.94 -4.31
CA ASN A 81 7.23 -3.61 -4.89
C ASN A 81 8.13 -2.72 -4.02
N ILE A 82 8.07 -2.87 -2.68
CA ILE A 82 8.95 -2.12 -1.77
C ILE A 82 10.39 -2.61 -1.88
N LEU A 83 10.60 -3.92 -1.97
CA LEU A 83 11.94 -4.53 -2.06
C LEU A 83 12.61 -4.28 -3.41
N ALA A 84 11.88 -4.43 -4.52
CA ALA A 84 12.38 -4.10 -5.86
C ALA A 84 12.83 -2.64 -5.98
N ASP A 85 12.25 -1.74 -5.18
CA ASP A 85 12.68 -0.33 -5.10
C ASP A 85 13.94 -0.12 -4.26
N ALA A 86 14.20 -0.99 -3.29
CA ALA A 86 15.39 -0.92 -2.45
C ALA A 86 16.62 -1.44 -3.22
N ASP A 87 16.43 -2.49 -4.02
CA ASP A 87 17.49 -3.12 -4.83
C ASP A 87 17.96 -2.26 -6.01
N PHE A 88 17.26 -1.16 -6.35
CA PHE A 88 17.68 -0.23 -7.40
C PHE A 88 18.83 0.71 -6.98
N TRP A 89 19.15 0.76 -5.68
CA TRP A 89 20.20 1.62 -5.11
C TRP A 89 21.40 0.84 -4.55
N VAL A 90 21.47 -0.47 -4.83
CA VAL A 90 22.60 -1.36 -4.52
C VAL A 90 23.29 -1.73 -5.83
#